data_AF-A0AAN8ZTE5-F1
#
_entry.id   AF-A0AAN8ZTE5-F1
#
_cell.length_a   1.000
_cell.length_b   1.000
_cell.length_c   1.000
_cell.angle_alpha   90.00
_cell.angle_beta   90.00
_cell.angle_gamma   90.00
#
_symmetry.space_group_name_H-M   'P 1'
#
loop_
_entity.id
_entity.type
_entity.pdbx_description
1 polymer ?
#
loop_
_entity_poly.entity_id
_entity_poly.type
_entity_poly.pdbx_seq_one_letter_code
_entity_poly.pdbx_strand_id
1 'polypeptide(L)' 'CGDGVQHFKVLRDAQGKFFLWVVKFNSLNELVEYHRSASVSRSHDIKLKDMTPEEN' A
#
# COMPACT_ATOMS: atom_id res chain seq x y z
N CYS A 1 13.12 17.35 -3.62
CA CYS A 1 12.28 17.14 -4.82
C CYS A 1 11.54 15.82 -4.60
N GLY A 2 10.36 15.89 -3.98
CA GLY A 2 9.59 14.72 -3.52
C GLY A 2 8.35 14.42 -4.38
N ASP A 3 8.23 15.06 -5.55
CA ASP A 3 6.99 15.14 -6.32
C ASP A 3 6.75 13.96 -7.29
N GLY A 4 7.43 12.83 -7.07
CA GLY A 4 7.29 11.65 -7.92
C GLY A 4 6.16 10.73 -7.43
N VAL A 5 5.32 10.27 -8.35
CA VAL A 5 4.38 9.16 -8.08
C VAL A 5 5.17 7.86 -7.95
N GLN A 6 4.98 7.14 -6.84
CA GLN A 6 5.60 5.84 -6.60
C GLN A 6 4.61 4.71 -6.91
N HIS A 7 5.03 3.75 -7.72
CA HIS A 7 4.24 2.57 -8.08
C HIS A 7 4.77 1.33 -7.35
N PHE A 8 3.90 0.66 -6.59
CA PHE A 8 4.20 -0.60 -5.93
C PHE A 8 3.37 -1.72 -6.55
N LYS A 9 4.01 -2.81 -6.97
CA LYS A 9 3.32 -3.98 -7.51
C LYS A 9 2.74 -4.79 -6.36
N VAL A 10 1.43 -5.04 -6.39
CA VAL A 10 0.81 -6.03 -5.50
C VAL A 10 1.18 -7.42 -5.99
N LEU A 11 1.89 -8.17 -5.15
CA LEU A 11 2.32 -9.54 -5.40
C LEU A 11 1.33 -10.53 -4.79
N ARG A 12 1.32 -11.75 -5.32
CA ARG A 12 0.49 -12.85 -4.85
C ARG A 12 1.33 -14.10 -4.61
N ASP A 13 1.08 -14.80 -3.51
CA ASP A 13 1.74 -16.09 -3.26
C ASP A 13 0.91 -17.28 -3.79
N ALA A 14 1.47 -18.49 -3.68
CA ALA A 14 0.81 -19.72 -4.10
C ALA A 14 -0.49 -20.02 -3.33
N GLN A 15 -0.68 -19.45 -2.13
CA GLN A 15 -1.91 -19.55 -1.34
C GLN A 15 -2.94 -18.47 -1.72
N GLY A 16 -2.59 -17.60 -2.68
CA GLY A 16 -3.46 -16.53 -3.13
C GLY A 16 -3.43 -15.27 -2.27
N LYS A 17 -2.52 -15.16 -1.29
CA LYS A 17 -2.41 -14.00 -0.39
C LYS A 17 -1.71 -12.82 -1.07
N PHE A 18 -2.11 -11.60 -0.71
CA PHE A 18 -1.62 -10.35 -1.28
C PHE A 18 -0.53 -9.71 -0.41
N PHE A 19 0.51 -9.14 -1.02
CA PHE A 19 1.56 -8.41 -0.30
C PHE A 19 2.32 -7.43 -1.19
N LEU A 20 2.93 -6.39 -0.58
CA LEU A 20 3.92 -5.52 -1.23
C LEU A 20 5.36 -5.95 -0.92
N TRP A 21 5.59 -6.46 0.29
CA TRP A 21 6.92 -6.81 0.80
C TRP A 21 6.93 -8.20 1.47
N VAL A 22 6.78 -8.26 2.78
CA VAL A 22 6.88 -9.51 3.57
C VAL A 22 5.57 -9.87 4.25
N VAL A 23 4.80 -8.86 4.69
CA VAL A 23 3.51 -9.04 5.35
C VAL A 23 2.43 -9.38 4.32
N LYS A 24 1.65 -10.43 4.59
CA LYS A 24 0.67 -11.01 3.66
C LYS A 24 -0.75 -10.90 4.19
N PHE A 25 -1.71 -10.68 3.29
CA PHE A 25 -3.11 -10.43 3.58
C PHE A 25 -4.03 -11.32 2.74
N ASN A 26 -5.24 -11.60 3.24
CA ASN A 26 -6.20 -12.43 2.52
C ASN A 26 -6.97 -11.64 1.47
N SER A 27 -7.02 -10.31 1.60
CA SER A 27 -7.69 -9.42 0.66
C SER A 27 -6.86 -8.17 0.38
N LEU A 28 -7.16 -7.50 -0.75
CA LEU A 28 -6.62 -6.17 -1.03
C LEU A 28 -7.04 -5.14 0.02
N ASN A 29 -8.26 -5.26 0.54
CA ASN A 29 -8.79 -4.35 1.57
C ASN A 29 -7.96 -4.43 2.86
N GLU A 30 -7.62 -5.64 3.32
CA GLU A 30 -6.75 -5.85 4.48
C GLU A 30 -5.34 -5.26 4.27
N LEU A 31 -4.79 -5.43 3.05
CA LEU A 31 -3.49 -4.85 2.70
C LEU A 31 -3.53 -3.32 2.77
N VAL A 32 -4.56 -2.70 2.21
CA VAL A 32 -4.72 -1.25 2.22
C VAL A 32 -4.87 -0.73 3.65
N GLU A 33 -5.71 -1.39 4.46
CA GLU A 33 -5.98 -1.00 5.84
C GLU A 33 -4.71 -1.05 6.70
N TYR A 34 -3.93 -2.13 6.60
CA TYR A 34 -2.65 -2.25 7.30
C TYR A 34 -1.71 -1.08 6.98
N HIS A 35 -1.63 -0.72 5.69
CA HIS A 35 -0.74 0.32 5.21
C HIS A 35 -1.23 1.75 5.47
N ARG A 36 -2.38 1.95 6.13
CA ARG A 36 -2.76 3.26 6.71
C ARG A 36 -1.91 3.62 7.92
N SER A 37 -1.43 2.62 8.65
CA SER A 37 -0.58 2.81 9.84
C SER A 37 0.88 2.43 9.61
N ALA A 38 1.14 1.45 8.73
CA ALA A 38 2.47 0.96 8.38
C ALA A 38 2.95 1.48 7.02
N SER A 39 4.23 1.83 6.91
CA SER A 39 4.73 2.38 5.65
C SER A 39 4.72 1.38 4.48
N VAL A 40 4.36 1.86 3.28
CA VAL A 40 4.51 1.13 2.01
C VAL A 40 5.94 1.18 1.46
N SER A 41 6.79 2.08 1.95
CA SER A 41 8.18 2.22 1.52
C SER A 41 9.16 1.72 2.59
N ARG A 42 10.33 1.25 2.15
CA ARG A 42 11.43 0.86 3.03
C ARG A 42 12.44 1.98 3.26
N SER A 43 12.38 3.05 2.46
CA SER A 43 13.31 4.17 2.52
C SER A 43 12.69 5.45 3.10
N HIS A 44 11.37 5.59 3.04
CA HIS A 44 10.64 6.77 3.50
C HIS A 44 9.39 6.35 4.27
N ASP A 45 8.93 7.17 5.22
CA ASP A 45 7.65 6.92 5.91
C ASP A 45 6.48 7.42 5.05
N ILE A 46 5.95 6.53 4.22
CA ILE A 46 4.80 6.75 3.32
C ILE A 46 3.66 5.84 3.73
N LYS A 47 2.51 6.39 4.11
CA LYS A 47 1.32 5.65 4.53
C LYS A 47 0.15 5.92 3.58
N LEU A 48 -0.70 4.93 3.39
CA LEU A 48 -1.90 5.07 2.56
C LEU A 48 -2.92 5.96 3.25
N LYS A 49 -3.55 6.83 2.46
CA LYS A 49 -4.70 7.64 2.85
C LYS A 49 -5.72 7.61 1.72
N ASP A 50 -6.98 7.77 2.08
CA ASP A 50 -8.03 7.94 1.08
C ASP A 50 -7.79 9.25 0.33
N MET A 51 -8.11 9.24 -0.96
CA MET A 51 -8.18 10.48 -1.72
C MET A 51 -9.37 11.29 -1.19
N THR A 52 -9.11 12.52 -0.78
CA THR A 52 -10.20 13.49 -0.58
C THR A 52 -10.79 13.78 -1.95
N PRO A 53 -12.12 13.66 -2.14
CA PRO A 53 -12.76 14.15 -3.35
C PRO A 53 -12.34 15.60 -3.55
N GLU A 54 -11.87 15.95 -4.74
CA GLU A 54 -11.69 17.36 -5.07
C GLU A 54 -13.08 18.03 -5.01
N GLU A 55 -13.27 18.92 -4.04
CA GLU A 55 -14.42 19.82 -4.03
C GLU A 55 -14.30 20.70 -5.27
N ASN A 56 -15.03 20.35 -6.33
CA ASN A 56 -15.21 21.17 -7.53
C ASN A 56 -16.19 22.32 -7.28
#